data_AF-A0A8S9NZC7-F1
#
_entry.id   AF-A0A8S9NZC7-F1
#
_cell.length_a   1.000
_cell.length_b   1.000
_cell.length_c   1.000
_cell.angle_alpha   90.00
_cell.angle_beta   90.00
_cell.angle_gamma   90.00
#
_symmetry.space_group_name_H-M   'P 1'
#
loop_
_entity.id
_entity.type
_entity.pdbx_description
1 polymer ?
#
loop_
_entity_poly.entity_id
_entity_poly.type
_entity_poly.pdbx_seq_one_letter_code
_entity_poly.pdbx_strand_id
1 'polypeptide(L)'
;MAASTNSFLVGNNNQIPSLKPKSTSQSLLHLAKPNTLHLAGKTKPASVRCVSSPTQIQDGARSAPTGSQDRVFNFAAGPATLPENVLLKAQADLYNWRGSGMSVMEMSHRGKEFLSIIQKAESDLRQLLEIPSEYSVLFLQGGATTQFAGLPLNLCKPDDTVDFVVTGSWGDKAVKEAKKYCKTNVIWSGKSDKYTKVPSFDALEQSPDAKYLHICANETIHGVEFKDYPVVRNPNGFLVADMSSNFCSKPVDVSKFGVIYGGAQKNVGPSGVTIVIIRKDLIGNAQEITPVMLDYKIHDENSSLYNTPPCFGIYMCGLVFEDLLAQGGLKEVERKNQRKADLLYNAIEESKGFFKCPVEKSVRSLMNAPFTLEKSELEGEFIKEAAKEKMVQLKGHRSVGGMRASIYNAMPLAGVEKLVAFMKDFQAKHA
;
A
#
# COMPACT_ATOMS: atom_id res chain seq x y z
N MET A 1 44.58 33.99 -64.58
CA MET A 1 45.07 35.15 -63.81
C MET A 1 45.17 34.75 -62.35
N ALA A 2 46.39 34.91 -61.82
CA ALA A 2 46.84 35.01 -60.43
C ALA A 2 46.22 34.13 -59.32
N ALA A 3 47.08 33.26 -58.80
CA ALA A 3 47.10 32.72 -57.44
C ALA A 3 47.95 33.60 -56.50
N SER A 4 47.71 33.54 -55.19
CA SER A 4 48.69 33.65 -54.09
C SER A 4 47.96 33.31 -52.78
N THR A 5 48.31 32.39 -51.88
CA THR A 5 49.53 31.83 -51.23
C THR A 5 49.82 32.41 -49.84
N ASN A 6 49.91 31.45 -48.89
CA ASN A 6 50.74 31.37 -47.67
C ASN A 6 50.30 32.18 -46.42
N SER A 7 50.07 31.60 -45.24
CA SER A 7 50.75 30.58 -44.39
C SER A 7 51.67 31.20 -43.33
N PHE A 8 51.70 30.53 -42.15
CA PHE A 8 52.67 30.56 -41.03
C PHE A 8 52.36 31.50 -39.85
N LEU A 9 52.60 31.18 -38.56
CA LEU A 9 52.85 29.97 -37.75
C LEU A 9 53.06 30.45 -36.27
N VAL A 10 53.07 29.49 -35.31
CA VAL A 10 53.64 29.53 -33.92
C VAL A 10 52.81 30.24 -32.82
N GLY A 11 52.57 29.67 -31.63
CA GLY A 11 52.92 28.36 -31.07
C GLY A 11 52.69 28.24 -29.55
N ASN A 12 52.75 26.98 -29.06
CA ASN A 12 53.17 26.47 -27.74
C ASN A 12 52.50 27.00 -26.45
N ASN A 13 52.34 26.27 -25.34
CA ASN A 13 52.49 24.86 -24.93
C ASN A 13 51.99 24.84 -23.46
N ASN A 14 51.30 23.80 -22.99
CA ASN A 14 51.69 23.11 -21.76
C ASN A 14 50.91 21.81 -21.53
N GLN A 15 51.71 20.79 -21.21
CA GLN A 15 51.46 19.36 -21.05
C GLN A 15 50.92 19.01 -19.65
N ILE A 16 50.27 17.84 -19.51
CA ILE A 16 50.44 16.84 -18.41
C ILE A 16 50.11 15.42 -18.99
N PRO A 17 50.74 14.31 -18.54
CA PRO A 17 51.25 13.24 -19.41
C PRO A 17 50.52 11.88 -19.36
N SER A 18 50.91 11.03 -20.32
CA SER A 18 50.51 9.63 -20.55
C SER A 18 51.33 8.60 -19.77
N LEU A 19 50.71 7.45 -19.42
CA LEU A 19 51.39 6.17 -19.17
C LEU A 19 50.61 5.01 -19.81
N LYS A 20 51.37 4.11 -20.45
CA LYS A 20 50.97 3.03 -21.40
C LYS A 20 50.44 1.76 -20.71
N PRO A 21 49.68 0.88 -21.40
CA PRO A 21 49.59 -0.54 -21.08
C PRO A 21 50.50 -1.42 -21.96
N LYS A 22 51.05 -2.49 -21.36
CA LYS A 22 51.86 -3.56 -21.97
C LYS A 22 51.01 -4.74 -22.44
N SER A 23 51.60 -5.52 -23.36
CA SER A 23 51.04 -6.55 -24.22
C SER A 23 50.91 -7.98 -23.62
N THR A 24 49.90 -8.71 -24.13
CA THR A 24 49.83 -10.12 -24.57
C THR A 24 50.32 -11.30 -23.71
N SER A 25 49.42 -12.29 -23.51
CA SER A 25 49.70 -13.71 -23.82
C SER A 25 48.46 -14.42 -24.37
N GLN A 26 48.69 -15.34 -25.32
CA GLN A 26 47.72 -16.18 -26.04
C GLN A 26 47.23 -17.38 -25.21
N SER A 27 46.04 -17.89 -25.50
CA SER A 27 45.79 -19.35 -25.68
C SER A 27 44.39 -19.61 -26.24
N LEU A 28 44.34 -20.49 -27.23
CA LEU A 28 43.21 -21.01 -27.99
C LEU A 28 42.21 -21.81 -27.13
N LEU A 29 40.95 -21.92 -27.57
CA LEU A 29 40.19 -23.18 -27.59
C LEU A 29 38.94 -23.09 -28.50
N HIS A 30 38.66 -24.24 -29.11
CA HIS A 30 37.87 -24.50 -30.33
C HIS A 30 36.34 -24.35 -30.21
N LEU A 31 35.71 -23.97 -31.33
CA LEU A 31 34.30 -24.23 -31.64
C LEU A 31 34.04 -25.75 -31.79
N ALA A 32 32.98 -26.25 -31.15
CA ALA A 32 32.42 -27.58 -31.40
C ALA A 32 30.99 -27.47 -31.96
N LYS A 33 30.71 -28.23 -33.03
CA LYS A 33 29.41 -28.41 -33.68
C LYS A 33 28.53 -29.39 -32.87
N PRO A 34 27.18 -29.33 -32.99
CA PRO A 34 26.30 -30.30 -32.36
C PRO A 34 26.26 -31.63 -33.13
N ASN A 35 26.43 -32.74 -32.42
CA ASN A 35 26.23 -34.10 -32.93
C ASN A 35 24.75 -34.50 -32.75
N THR A 36 24.12 -34.88 -33.87
CA THR A 36 22.89 -35.66 -33.92
C THR A 36 23.16 -37.11 -33.50
N LEU A 37 22.44 -37.60 -32.48
CA LEU A 37 22.42 -39.00 -32.09
C LEU A 37 21.02 -39.58 -32.33
N HIS A 38 20.93 -40.45 -33.34
CA HIS A 38 19.86 -41.41 -33.50
C HIS A 38 20.04 -42.54 -32.48
N LEU A 39 19.01 -42.84 -31.68
CA LEU A 39 18.85 -44.15 -31.06
C LEU A 39 17.47 -44.70 -31.37
N ALA A 40 17.48 -45.78 -32.17
CA ALA A 40 16.37 -46.70 -32.34
C ALA A 40 16.28 -47.62 -31.10
N GLY A 41 15.09 -47.74 -30.51
CA GLY A 41 14.83 -48.61 -29.38
C GLY A 41 13.40 -49.15 -29.43
N LYS A 42 13.28 -50.47 -29.52
CA LYS A 42 12.06 -51.24 -29.80
C LYS A 42 11.02 -51.13 -28.67
N THR A 43 9.78 -50.85 -29.05
CA THR A 43 8.58 -50.96 -28.20
C THR A 43 8.20 -52.43 -27.94
N LYS A 44 8.03 -52.82 -26.68
CA LYS A 44 7.28 -54.02 -26.26
C LYS A 44 6.07 -53.58 -25.41
N PRO A 45 4.88 -54.15 -25.59
CA PRO A 45 3.73 -53.83 -24.76
C PRO A 45 3.79 -54.66 -23.47
N ALA A 46 3.73 -54.02 -22.31
CA ALA A 46 3.48 -54.68 -21.03
C ALA A 46 2.06 -54.32 -20.59
N SER A 47 1.19 -55.33 -20.49
CA SER A 47 -0.18 -55.17 -20.01
C SER A 47 -0.19 -54.92 -18.50
N VAL A 48 -0.76 -53.81 -18.06
CA VAL A 48 -1.03 -53.56 -16.64
C VAL A 48 -2.46 -54.04 -16.33
N ARG A 49 -2.59 -55.07 -15.50
CA ARG A 49 -3.86 -55.50 -14.91
C ARG A 49 -4.30 -54.47 -13.87
N CYS A 50 -5.51 -53.93 -14.04
CA CYS A 50 -6.20 -53.17 -12.99
C CYS A 50 -6.65 -54.13 -11.87
N VAL A 51 -6.31 -53.81 -10.63
CA VAL A 51 -6.92 -54.40 -9.43
C VAL A 51 -7.60 -53.26 -8.70
N SER A 52 -8.93 -53.28 -8.65
CA SER A 52 -9.75 -52.34 -7.90
C SER A 52 -9.91 -52.82 -6.47
N SER A 53 -9.38 -52.06 -5.51
CA SER A 53 -9.70 -52.18 -4.08
C SER A 53 -10.68 -51.06 -3.72
N PRO A 54 -11.81 -51.33 -3.03
CA PRO A 54 -12.71 -50.28 -2.61
C PRO A 54 -12.15 -49.62 -1.35
N THR A 55 -11.68 -48.38 -1.47
CA THR A 55 -11.35 -47.56 -0.30
C THR A 55 -12.65 -46.96 0.25
N GLN A 56 -13.02 -47.34 1.47
CA GLN A 56 -14.10 -46.71 2.21
C GLN A 56 -13.80 -45.23 2.43
N ILE A 57 -14.72 -44.36 2.01
CA ILE A 57 -14.71 -42.94 2.34
C ILE A 57 -15.19 -42.82 3.79
N GLN A 58 -14.28 -42.44 4.70
CA GLN A 58 -14.67 -41.87 5.98
C GLN A 58 -14.85 -40.37 5.79
N ASP A 59 -16.11 -39.93 5.83
CA ASP A 59 -16.49 -38.53 5.99
C ASP A 59 -16.09 -38.07 7.41
N GLY A 60 -14.83 -37.67 7.55
CA GLY A 60 -14.35 -36.90 8.68
C GLY A 60 -14.51 -35.42 8.38
N ALA A 61 -15.59 -34.81 8.85
CA ALA A 61 -15.71 -33.36 8.92
C ALA A 61 -14.51 -32.80 9.71
N ARG A 62 -13.48 -32.28 9.02
CA ARG A 62 -12.37 -31.58 9.66
C ARG A 62 -12.91 -30.29 10.25
N SER A 63 -12.97 -30.21 11.58
CA SER A 63 -12.99 -28.95 12.30
C SER A 63 -11.85 -28.07 11.79
N ALA A 64 -12.14 -26.81 11.49
CA ALA A 64 -11.14 -25.82 11.09
C ALA A 64 -9.95 -25.83 12.07
N PRO A 65 -8.70 -25.70 11.59
CA PRO A 65 -7.56 -25.65 12.49
C PRO A 65 -7.71 -24.40 13.35
N THR A 66 -7.88 -24.61 14.66
CA THR A 66 -7.68 -23.57 15.67
C THR A 66 -6.28 -23.00 15.45
N GLY A 67 -6.18 -21.68 15.27
CA GLY A 67 -4.94 -20.99 14.88
C GLY A 67 -3.72 -21.44 15.69
N SER A 68 -2.56 -21.42 15.04
CA SER A 68 -1.29 -21.80 15.68
C SER A 68 -1.10 -21.01 16.99
N GLN A 69 -0.88 -21.74 18.08
CA GLN A 69 -0.59 -21.22 19.43
C GLN A 69 0.63 -20.26 19.48
N ASP A 70 1.40 -20.17 18.39
CA ASP A 70 2.63 -19.38 18.31
C ASP A 70 2.43 -17.97 17.73
N ARG A 71 1.25 -17.65 17.15
CA ARG A 71 1.02 -16.32 16.57
C ARG A 71 0.87 -15.25 17.64
N VAL A 72 1.39 -14.06 17.34
CA VAL A 72 1.28 -12.84 18.15
C VAL A 72 0.17 -11.92 17.64
N PHE A 73 -0.36 -11.05 18.49
CA PHE A 73 -1.18 -9.91 18.05
C PHE A 73 -0.25 -8.76 17.62
N ASN A 74 -0.19 -8.53 16.31
CA ASN A 74 0.70 -7.54 15.71
C ASN A 74 -0.04 -6.23 15.43
N PHE A 75 0.20 -5.21 16.26
CA PHE A 75 -0.40 -3.87 16.15
C PHE A 75 0.39 -2.91 15.23
N ALA A 76 1.28 -3.45 14.39
CA ALA A 76 2.09 -2.65 13.47
C ALA A 76 1.24 -1.75 12.56
N ALA A 77 1.69 -0.51 12.40
CA ALA A 77 1.02 0.47 11.57
C ALA A 77 1.32 0.36 10.06
N GLY A 78 2.23 -0.55 9.67
CA GLY A 78 2.70 -0.73 8.31
C GLY A 78 4.17 -1.18 8.27
N PRO A 79 4.49 -2.38 7.71
CA PRO A 79 3.56 -3.39 7.21
C PRO A 79 2.64 -3.93 8.31
N ALA A 80 1.36 -4.07 8.03
CA ALA A 80 0.35 -4.52 8.97
C ALA A 80 0.24 -6.05 9.04
N THR A 81 -0.53 -6.54 10.02
CA THR A 81 -0.96 -7.94 10.04
C THR A 81 -1.83 -8.26 8.81
N LEU A 82 -1.71 -9.47 8.28
CA LEU A 82 -2.56 -10.00 7.21
C LEU A 82 -3.50 -11.09 7.77
N PRO A 83 -4.66 -11.35 7.13
CA PRO A 83 -5.55 -12.42 7.55
C PRO A 83 -4.85 -13.78 7.51
N GLU A 84 -5.04 -14.60 8.53
CA GLU A 84 -4.36 -15.90 8.65
C GLU A 84 -4.74 -16.84 7.52
N ASN A 85 -6.03 -16.91 7.17
CA ASN A 85 -6.52 -17.71 6.06
C ASN A 85 -5.92 -17.29 4.70
N VAL A 86 -5.70 -16.00 4.48
CA VAL A 86 -5.01 -15.48 3.29
C VAL A 86 -3.55 -15.95 3.25
N LEU A 87 -2.83 -15.87 4.38
CA LEU A 87 -1.45 -16.34 4.48
C LEU A 87 -1.33 -17.85 4.24
N LEU A 88 -2.24 -18.64 4.81
CA LEU A 88 -2.26 -20.10 4.63
C LEU A 88 -2.59 -20.49 3.17
N LYS A 89 -3.51 -19.77 2.52
CA LYS A 89 -3.79 -19.96 1.09
C LYS A 89 -2.57 -19.63 0.24
N ALA A 90 -1.90 -18.50 0.49
CA ALA A 90 -0.68 -18.13 -0.21
C ALA A 90 0.46 -19.13 0.01
N GLN A 91 0.59 -19.69 1.22
CA GLN A 91 1.56 -20.75 1.53
C GLN A 91 1.29 -22.01 0.69
N ALA A 92 0.03 -22.44 0.58
CA ALA A 92 -0.35 -23.60 -0.22
C ALA A 92 -0.11 -23.38 -1.72
N ASP A 93 -0.38 -22.17 -2.21
CA ASP A 93 -0.20 -21.78 -3.61
C ASP A 93 1.27 -21.48 -3.98
N LEU A 94 2.17 -21.33 -3.00
CA LEU A 94 3.51 -20.76 -3.21
C LEU A 94 4.37 -21.55 -4.19
N TYR A 95 4.36 -22.88 -4.09
CA TYR A 95 5.21 -23.76 -4.90
C TYR A 95 4.61 -24.07 -6.27
N ASN A 96 3.31 -24.32 -6.32
CA ASN A 96 2.59 -24.66 -7.54
C ASN A 96 1.20 -24.03 -7.48
N TRP A 97 1.07 -22.82 -8.02
CA TRP A 97 -0.18 -22.09 -7.99
C TRP A 97 -1.21 -22.81 -8.84
N ARG A 98 -2.25 -23.35 -8.19
CA ARG A 98 -3.42 -23.99 -8.82
C ARG A 98 -3.08 -25.04 -9.89
N GLY A 99 -1.99 -25.79 -9.69
CA GLY A 99 -1.59 -26.85 -10.62
C GLY A 99 -0.92 -26.36 -11.91
N SER A 100 -0.58 -25.07 -12.02
CA SER A 100 0.14 -24.51 -13.17
C SER A 100 1.55 -25.08 -13.38
N GLY A 101 2.12 -25.72 -12.35
CA GLY A 101 3.50 -26.17 -12.34
C GLY A 101 4.52 -25.07 -12.00
N MET A 102 4.06 -23.88 -11.60
CA MET A 102 4.92 -22.72 -11.30
C MET A 102 4.45 -21.96 -10.05
N SER A 103 5.37 -21.30 -9.38
CA SER A 103 5.05 -20.25 -8.40
C SER A 103 4.47 -19.02 -9.08
N VAL A 104 3.62 -18.26 -8.39
CA VAL A 104 3.17 -16.92 -8.83
C VAL A 104 4.36 -16.00 -9.14
N MET A 105 5.48 -16.16 -8.45
CA MET A 105 6.69 -15.34 -8.64
C MET A 105 7.44 -15.66 -9.94
N GLU A 106 7.19 -16.81 -10.55
CA GLU A 106 7.87 -17.29 -11.76
C GLU A 106 7.01 -17.07 -13.02
N MET A 107 5.73 -16.73 -12.84
CA MET A 107 4.80 -16.50 -13.94
C MET A 107 5.19 -15.26 -14.74
N SER A 108 5.16 -15.38 -16.06
CA SER A 108 5.17 -14.22 -16.93
C SER A 108 3.96 -13.33 -16.64
N HIS A 109 4.19 -12.03 -16.42
CA HIS A 109 3.12 -11.06 -16.21
C HIS A 109 2.24 -10.82 -17.45
N ARG A 110 2.64 -11.37 -18.60
CA ARG A 110 1.86 -11.41 -19.84
C ARG A 110 1.19 -12.78 -20.09
N GLY A 111 1.52 -13.78 -19.27
CA GLY A 111 0.95 -15.13 -19.34
C GLY A 111 -0.48 -15.18 -18.81
N LYS A 112 -1.26 -16.16 -19.28
CA LYS A 112 -2.69 -16.30 -18.96
C LYS A 112 -2.94 -16.44 -17.45
N GLU A 113 -2.04 -17.13 -16.75
CA GLU A 113 -2.10 -17.36 -15.31
C GLU A 113 -2.05 -16.04 -14.55
N PHE A 114 -1.02 -15.21 -14.77
CA PHE A 114 -0.91 -13.92 -14.08
C PHE A 114 -1.98 -12.92 -14.52
N LEU A 115 -2.34 -12.90 -15.81
CA LEU A 115 -3.45 -12.07 -16.29
C LEU A 115 -4.74 -12.39 -15.53
N SER A 116 -5.02 -13.66 -15.27
CA SER A 116 -6.19 -14.05 -14.46
C SER A 116 -6.12 -13.55 -13.01
N ILE A 117 -4.92 -13.48 -12.42
CA ILE A 117 -4.70 -12.99 -11.05
C ILE A 117 -5.00 -11.49 -10.96
N ILE A 118 -4.39 -10.67 -11.83
CA ILE A 118 -4.57 -9.22 -11.79
C ILE A 118 -6.00 -8.81 -12.17
N GLN A 119 -6.61 -9.47 -13.15
CA GLN A 119 -8.00 -9.24 -13.54
C GLN A 119 -8.97 -9.59 -12.41
N LYS A 120 -8.75 -10.70 -11.70
CA LYS A 120 -9.56 -11.05 -10.54
C LYS A 120 -9.37 -10.03 -9.41
N ALA A 121 -8.14 -9.61 -9.12
CA ALA A 121 -7.87 -8.61 -8.10
C ALA A 121 -8.55 -7.27 -8.41
N GLU A 122 -8.51 -6.82 -9.67
CA GLU A 122 -9.26 -5.63 -10.11
C GLU A 122 -10.76 -5.83 -9.95
N SER A 123 -11.31 -6.94 -10.44
CA SER A 123 -12.75 -7.22 -10.40
C SER A 123 -13.28 -7.26 -8.95
N ASP A 124 -12.58 -7.95 -8.06
CA ASP A 124 -12.96 -8.04 -6.65
C ASP A 124 -12.91 -6.66 -5.98
N LEU A 125 -11.89 -5.84 -6.29
CA LEU A 125 -11.78 -4.49 -5.77
C LEU A 125 -12.91 -3.57 -6.29
N ARG A 126 -13.24 -3.68 -7.59
CA ARG A 126 -14.39 -2.97 -8.18
C ARG A 126 -15.68 -3.36 -7.48
N GLN A 127 -15.88 -4.63 -7.15
CA GLN A 127 -17.05 -5.09 -6.41
C GLN A 127 -17.07 -4.55 -4.98
N LEU A 128 -15.94 -4.54 -4.27
CA LEU A 128 -15.86 -4.07 -2.88
C LEU A 128 -16.20 -2.58 -2.72
N LEU A 129 -15.63 -1.75 -3.60
CA LEU A 129 -15.75 -0.29 -3.54
C LEU A 129 -16.83 0.25 -4.48
N GLU A 130 -17.59 -0.64 -5.15
CA GLU A 130 -18.60 -0.27 -6.15
C GLU A 130 -18.01 0.70 -7.20
N ILE A 131 -16.78 0.44 -7.65
CA ILE A 131 -16.00 1.35 -8.50
C ILE A 131 -16.69 1.49 -9.87
N PRO A 132 -17.12 2.70 -10.25
CA PRO A 132 -17.79 2.92 -11.52
C PRO A 132 -16.90 2.65 -12.75
N SER A 133 -17.52 2.43 -13.90
CA SER A 133 -16.84 2.06 -15.15
C SER A 133 -15.98 3.19 -15.74
N GLU A 134 -16.28 4.44 -15.38
CA GLU A 134 -15.54 5.64 -15.74
C GLU A 134 -14.24 5.82 -14.94
N TYR A 135 -13.91 4.90 -14.03
CA TYR A 135 -12.64 4.86 -13.32
C TYR A 135 -11.74 3.73 -13.82
N SER A 136 -10.44 4.02 -13.86
CA SER A 136 -9.37 3.05 -14.03
C SER A 136 -8.79 2.67 -12.68
N VAL A 137 -8.39 1.40 -12.55
CA VAL A 137 -7.74 0.85 -11.37
C VAL A 137 -6.33 0.45 -11.75
N LEU A 138 -5.34 1.11 -11.14
CA LEU A 138 -3.92 0.92 -11.45
C LEU A 138 -3.20 0.25 -10.29
N PHE A 139 -2.42 -0.78 -10.58
CA PHE A 139 -1.53 -1.47 -9.65
C PHE A 139 -0.08 -1.06 -9.89
N LEU A 140 0.40 -0.11 -9.11
CA LEU A 140 1.68 0.58 -9.29
C LEU A 140 2.72 0.16 -8.24
N GLN A 141 3.98 0.50 -8.49
CA GLN A 141 5.09 0.39 -7.52
C GLN A 141 5.40 1.77 -6.89
N GLY A 142 6.41 1.84 -6.03
CA GLY A 142 6.92 3.11 -5.46
C GLY A 142 6.26 3.59 -4.16
N GLY A 143 5.07 3.09 -3.83
CA GLY A 143 4.35 3.47 -2.60
C GLY A 143 3.57 4.78 -2.76
N ALA A 144 2.78 5.10 -1.73
CA ALA A 144 1.99 6.34 -1.69
C ALA A 144 2.87 7.61 -1.82
N THR A 145 4.10 7.59 -1.31
CA THR A 145 5.05 8.71 -1.45
C THR A 145 5.35 9.03 -2.91
N THR A 146 5.47 8.02 -3.78
CA THR A 146 5.66 8.25 -5.22
C THR A 146 4.44 8.96 -5.83
N GLN A 147 3.24 8.67 -5.34
CA GLN A 147 2.02 9.35 -5.80
C GLN A 147 1.95 10.81 -5.35
N PHE A 148 2.65 11.22 -4.27
CA PHE A 148 2.75 12.64 -3.93
C PHE A 148 3.43 13.47 -5.03
N ALA A 149 4.31 12.85 -5.83
CA ALA A 149 4.87 13.44 -7.05
C ALA A 149 4.02 13.10 -8.29
N GLY A 150 3.52 11.86 -8.40
CA GLY A 150 2.73 11.40 -9.55
C GLY A 150 1.46 12.23 -9.79
N LEU A 151 0.75 12.62 -8.73
CA LEU A 151 -0.47 13.42 -8.83
C LEU A 151 -0.24 14.78 -9.53
N PRO A 152 0.59 15.71 -9.03
CA PRO A 152 0.77 17.00 -9.68
C PRO A 152 1.45 16.88 -11.06
N LEU A 153 2.30 15.87 -11.28
CA LEU A 153 2.89 15.60 -12.60
C LEU A 153 1.85 15.22 -13.66
N ASN A 154 0.76 14.55 -13.28
CA ASN A 154 -0.26 14.09 -14.23
C ASN A 154 -1.48 15.00 -14.34
N LEU A 155 -1.80 15.72 -13.26
CA LEU A 155 -3.12 16.35 -13.09
C LEU A 155 -3.07 17.89 -13.16
N CYS A 156 -1.87 18.47 -13.23
CA CYS A 156 -1.66 19.90 -13.15
C CYS A 156 -0.53 20.36 -14.06
N LYS A 157 -0.59 21.62 -14.48
CA LYS A 157 0.55 22.38 -14.99
C LYS A 157 1.31 23.05 -13.83
N PRO A 158 2.57 23.49 -14.02
CA PRO A 158 3.34 24.17 -12.98
C PRO A 158 2.63 25.38 -12.34
N ASP A 159 1.87 26.14 -13.14
CA ASP A 159 1.17 27.35 -12.67
C ASP A 159 -0.23 27.08 -12.10
N ASP A 160 -0.74 25.85 -12.23
CA ASP A 160 -2.04 25.48 -11.69
C ASP A 160 -2.02 25.46 -10.16
N THR A 161 -3.05 26.06 -9.55
CA THR A 161 -3.26 26.02 -8.09
C THR A 161 -3.81 24.66 -7.66
N VAL A 162 -3.31 24.11 -6.56
CA VAL A 162 -3.87 22.93 -5.88
C VAL A 162 -4.00 23.18 -4.39
N ASP A 163 -5.12 22.77 -3.80
CA ASP A 163 -5.40 22.99 -2.38
C ASP A 163 -5.13 21.74 -1.55
N PHE A 164 -4.71 21.92 -0.30
CA PHE A 164 -4.49 20.84 0.66
C PHE A 164 -5.16 21.13 2.01
N VAL A 165 -5.80 20.11 2.58
CA VAL A 165 -6.18 20.06 4.01
C VAL A 165 -5.19 19.15 4.75
N VAL A 166 -4.34 19.73 5.60
CA VAL A 166 -3.29 18.99 6.31
C VAL A 166 -3.73 18.63 7.72
N THR A 167 -4.18 17.39 7.89
CA THR A 167 -4.59 16.81 9.18
C THR A 167 -3.48 16.02 9.88
N GLY A 168 -2.26 15.97 9.32
CA GLY A 168 -1.14 15.26 9.94
C GLY A 168 0.13 15.18 9.10
N SER A 169 0.99 14.22 9.47
CA SER A 169 2.35 14.09 8.93
C SER A 169 2.40 13.57 7.49
N TRP A 170 1.39 12.81 7.04
CA TRP A 170 1.35 12.35 5.66
C TRP A 170 0.90 13.47 4.73
N GLY A 171 -0.09 14.28 5.14
CA GLY A 171 -0.46 15.53 4.47
C GLY A 171 0.72 16.50 4.35
N ASP A 172 1.48 16.70 5.43
CA ASP A 172 2.71 17.53 5.40
C ASP A 172 3.70 17.08 4.31
N LYS A 173 3.89 15.76 4.18
CA LYS A 173 4.80 15.19 3.18
C LYS A 173 4.26 15.34 1.76
N ALA A 174 2.96 15.15 1.57
CA ALA A 174 2.30 15.35 0.28
C ALA A 174 2.45 16.79 -0.21
N VAL A 175 2.17 17.77 0.67
CA VAL A 175 2.39 19.21 0.40
C VAL A 175 3.84 19.49 0.02
N LYS A 176 4.80 18.95 0.78
CA LYS A 176 6.22 19.18 0.52
C LYS A 176 6.65 18.69 -0.86
N GLU A 177 6.10 17.56 -1.31
CA GLU A 177 6.42 17.00 -2.63
C GLU A 177 5.71 17.77 -3.75
N ALA A 178 4.43 18.10 -3.57
CA ALA A 178 3.63 18.78 -4.58
C ALA A 178 4.18 20.17 -4.97
N LYS A 179 4.77 20.89 -4.00
CA LYS A 179 5.43 22.19 -4.20
C LYS A 179 6.54 22.20 -5.26
N LYS A 180 7.06 21.03 -5.63
CA LYS A 180 8.09 20.92 -6.68
C LYS A 180 7.50 21.01 -8.10
N TYR A 181 6.20 20.80 -8.26
CA TYR A 181 5.57 20.52 -9.56
C TYR A 181 4.35 21.38 -9.89
N CYS A 182 3.80 22.13 -8.92
CA CYS A 182 2.62 22.98 -9.09
C CYS A 182 2.53 24.06 -8.00
N LYS A 183 1.60 25.02 -8.15
CA LYS A 183 1.32 26.05 -7.15
C LYS A 183 0.47 25.46 -6.01
N THR A 184 1.15 24.98 -4.96
CA THR A 184 0.48 24.38 -3.80
C THR A 184 0.01 25.41 -2.78
N ASN A 185 -1.27 25.37 -2.43
CA ASN A 185 -1.89 26.15 -1.37
C ASN A 185 -2.35 25.24 -0.21
N VAL A 186 -2.04 25.61 1.03
CA VAL A 186 -2.51 24.88 2.22
C VAL A 186 -3.65 25.70 2.82
N ILE A 187 -4.88 25.34 2.45
CA ILE A 187 -6.08 26.08 2.89
C ILE A 187 -6.43 25.83 4.34
N TRP A 188 -5.94 24.73 4.92
CA TRP A 188 -6.02 24.48 6.35
C TRP A 188 -4.92 23.51 6.83
N SER A 189 -4.41 23.72 8.04
CA SER A 189 -3.48 22.81 8.69
C SER A 189 -3.78 22.68 10.19
N GLY A 190 -3.87 21.44 10.67
CA GLY A 190 -4.05 21.13 12.09
C GLY A 190 -2.76 21.20 12.91
N LYS A 191 -1.66 21.66 12.32
CA LYS A 191 -0.32 21.60 12.91
C LYS A 191 -0.20 22.36 14.22
N SER A 192 -0.80 23.56 14.30
CA SER A 192 -0.83 24.38 15.52
C SER A 192 -1.49 23.66 16.69
N ASP A 193 -2.47 22.81 16.40
CA ASP A 193 -3.23 22.03 17.37
C ASP A 193 -2.71 20.59 17.52
N LYS A 194 -1.47 20.32 17.06
CA LYS A 194 -0.84 19.00 17.08
C LYS A 194 -1.64 17.91 16.36
N TYR A 195 -2.39 18.28 15.33
CA TYR A 195 -3.12 17.35 14.46
C TYR A 195 -4.15 16.50 15.19
N THR A 196 -4.97 17.11 16.04
CA THR A 196 -5.97 16.41 16.88
C THR A 196 -7.40 16.53 16.38
N LYS A 197 -7.64 17.31 15.31
CA LYS A 197 -8.96 17.66 14.78
C LYS A 197 -8.99 17.74 13.25
N VAL A 198 -10.19 17.81 12.70
CA VAL A 198 -10.48 18.12 11.28
C VAL A 198 -11.35 19.38 11.26
N PRO A 199 -11.13 20.34 10.35
CA PRO A 199 -11.96 21.54 10.29
C PRO A 199 -13.38 21.21 9.81
N SER A 200 -14.34 22.08 10.15
CA SER A 200 -15.62 22.09 9.41
C SER A 200 -15.37 22.42 7.94
N PHE A 201 -16.05 21.72 7.03
CA PHE A 201 -15.86 21.94 5.59
C PHE A 201 -16.34 23.31 5.11
N ASP A 202 -17.32 23.90 5.81
CA ASP A 202 -17.81 25.25 5.49
C ASP A 202 -16.75 26.33 5.76
N ALA A 203 -15.86 26.08 6.73
CA ALA A 203 -14.76 26.98 7.09
C ALA A 203 -13.56 26.89 6.14
N LEU A 204 -13.56 25.96 5.17
CA LEU A 204 -12.48 25.83 4.21
C LEU A 204 -12.61 26.90 3.12
N GLU A 205 -11.68 27.86 3.13
CA GLU A 205 -11.51 28.84 2.06
C GLU A 205 -10.75 28.19 0.89
N GLN A 206 -11.48 27.50 0.01
CA GLN A 206 -10.92 26.89 -1.20
C GLN A 206 -10.60 27.95 -2.26
N SER A 207 -9.49 27.76 -2.98
CA SER A 207 -9.12 28.60 -4.11
C SER A 207 -10.14 28.39 -5.25
N PRO A 208 -10.70 29.46 -5.85
CA PRO A 208 -11.75 29.34 -6.88
C PRO A 208 -11.33 28.53 -8.11
N ASP A 209 -10.03 28.51 -8.43
CA ASP A 209 -9.42 27.89 -9.60
C ASP A 209 -8.58 26.64 -9.27
N ALA A 210 -8.60 26.15 -8.02
CA ALA A 210 -7.84 24.96 -7.65
C ALA A 210 -8.24 23.75 -8.49
N LYS A 211 -7.25 23.06 -9.08
CA LYS A 211 -7.47 21.85 -9.90
C LYS A 211 -7.97 20.69 -9.06
N TYR A 212 -7.40 20.54 -7.88
CA TYR A 212 -7.88 19.56 -6.92
C TYR A 212 -7.72 20.04 -5.49
N LEU A 213 -8.52 19.43 -4.63
CA LEU A 213 -8.34 19.46 -3.18
C LEU A 213 -7.74 18.12 -2.75
N HIS A 214 -6.62 18.13 -2.05
CA HIS A 214 -5.98 16.93 -1.52
C HIS A 214 -6.23 16.77 -0.02
N ILE A 215 -6.56 15.55 0.38
CA ILE A 215 -6.71 15.14 1.78
C ILE A 215 -5.94 13.84 2.05
N CYS A 216 -5.51 13.65 3.30
CA CYS A 216 -5.18 12.34 3.84
C CYS A 216 -6.39 11.83 4.64
N ALA A 217 -7.11 10.83 4.10
CA ALA A 217 -8.38 10.38 4.66
C ALA A 217 -8.23 9.77 6.07
N ASN A 218 -7.06 9.18 6.37
CA ASN A 218 -6.72 8.68 7.69
C ASN A 218 -5.23 8.89 8.02
N GLU A 219 -4.95 9.79 8.96
CA GLU A 219 -3.60 10.12 9.41
C GLU A 219 -3.08 9.09 10.43
N THR A 220 -2.32 8.11 9.92
CA THR A 220 -1.86 6.94 10.69
C THR A 220 -1.07 7.29 11.96
N ILE A 221 -0.33 8.40 11.96
CA ILE A 221 0.50 8.80 13.10
C ILE A 221 -0.35 9.43 14.20
N HIS A 222 -1.26 10.32 13.81
CA HIS A 222 -2.04 11.13 14.75
C HIS A 222 -3.40 10.53 15.08
N GLY A 223 -3.84 9.49 14.38
CA GLY A 223 -5.12 8.83 14.65
C GLY A 223 -6.34 9.67 14.30
N VAL A 224 -6.21 10.55 13.30
CA VAL A 224 -7.30 11.40 12.80
C VAL A 224 -7.84 10.81 11.50
N GLU A 225 -9.15 10.63 11.42
CA GLU A 225 -9.84 10.08 10.26
C GLU A 225 -11.01 10.97 9.85
N PHE A 226 -11.10 11.26 8.56
CA PHE A 226 -12.26 11.89 7.95
C PHE A 226 -13.49 10.95 8.05
N LYS A 227 -14.56 11.45 8.67
CA LYS A 227 -15.86 10.75 8.76
C LYS A 227 -16.77 11.01 7.57
N ASP A 228 -16.58 12.16 6.92
CA ASP A 228 -17.11 12.52 5.62
C ASP A 228 -16.04 13.31 4.85
N TYR A 229 -16.32 13.74 3.63
CA TYR A 229 -15.35 14.35 2.72
C TYR A 229 -15.79 15.74 2.26
N PRO A 230 -14.86 16.71 2.12
CA PRO A 230 -15.19 18.04 1.63
C PRO A 230 -15.61 18.01 0.16
N VAL A 231 -16.61 18.82 -0.20
CA VAL A 231 -16.99 19.04 -1.60
C VAL A 231 -16.05 20.11 -2.20
N VAL A 232 -15.52 19.83 -3.38
CA VAL A 232 -14.68 20.80 -4.11
C VAL A 232 -15.56 21.90 -4.70
N ARG A 233 -15.19 23.16 -4.43
CA ARG A 233 -15.98 24.34 -4.86
C ARG A 233 -15.80 24.68 -6.34
N ASN A 234 -14.62 24.44 -6.90
CA ASN A 234 -14.39 24.61 -8.33
C ASN A 234 -15.22 23.55 -9.10
N PRO A 235 -16.15 23.94 -9.99
CA PRO A 235 -16.98 22.99 -10.75
C PRO A 235 -16.19 22.02 -11.64
N ASN A 236 -14.99 22.43 -12.06
CA ASN A 236 -14.08 21.61 -12.86
C ASN A 236 -12.97 20.96 -12.01
N GLY A 237 -12.98 21.22 -10.70
CA GLY A 237 -12.04 20.62 -9.76
C GLY A 237 -12.54 19.27 -9.25
N PHE A 238 -11.66 18.55 -8.55
CA PHE A 238 -11.99 17.22 -8.02
C PHE A 238 -11.24 16.93 -6.72
N LEU A 239 -11.77 16.00 -5.93
CA LEU A 239 -11.15 15.59 -4.67
C LEU A 239 -10.11 14.50 -4.91
N VAL A 240 -8.96 14.61 -4.25
CA VAL A 240 -7.90 13.61 -4.22
C VAL A 240 -7.69 13.12 -2.79
N ALA A 241 -7.68 11.81 -2.57
CA ALA A 241 -7.54 11.24 -1.24
C ALA A 241 -6.45 10.18 -1.14
N ASP A 242 -5.49 10.39 -0.23
CA ASP A 242 -4.66 9.31 0.31
C ASP A 242 -5.48 8.50 1.31
N MET A 243 -5.85 7.29 0.92
CA MET A 243 -6.60 6.33 1.73
C MET A 243 -5.72 5.17 2.21
N SER A 244 -4.39 5.25 2.12
CA SER A 244 -3.49 4.12 2.41
C SER A 244 -3.85 3.31 3.65
N SER A 245 -4.20 3.98 4.75
CA SER A 245 -4.43 3.39 6.08
C SER A 245 -5.90 3.08 6.39
N ASN A 246 -6.86 3.50 5.57
CA ASN A 246 -8.28 3.15 5.71
C ASN A 246 -8.88 2.58 4.41
N PHE A 247 -8.04 2.24 3.44
CA PHE A 247 -8.45 1.66 2.15
C PHE A 247 -9.24 0.38 2.39
N CYS A 248 -10.44 0.27 1.83
CA CYS A 248 -11.35 -0.86 2.05
C CYS A 248 -11.68 -1.14 3.54
N SER A 249 -11.67 -0.15 4.43
CA SER A 249 -12.10 -0.34 5.83
C SER A 249 -13.59 -0.11 6.06
N LYS A 250 -14.24 0.58 5.12
CA LYS A 250 -15.66 0.97 5.11
C LYS A 250 -16.13 1.26 3.67
N PRO A 251 -17.45 1.28 3.40
CA PRO A 251 -17.97 1.73 2.12
C PRO A 251 -17.51 3.15 1.79
N VAL A 252 -17.16 3.41 0.53
CA VAL A 252 -16.74 4.73 0.04
C VAL A 252 -17.46 4.98 -1.28
N ASP A 253 -18.13 6.13 -1.39
CA ASP A 253 -18.67 6.60 -2.67
C ASP A 253 -17.52 7.12 -3.54
N VAL A 254 -17.02 6.27 -4.43
CA VAL A 254 -15.89 6.56 -5.32
C VAL A 254 -16.19 7.73 -6.25
N SER A 255 -17.46 7.97 -6.60
CA SER A 255 -17.85 9.03 -7.54
C SER A 255 -17.55 10.44 -7.04
N LYS A 256 -17.37 10.62 -5.72
CA LYS A 256 -16.97 11.89 -5.10
C LYS A 256 -15.51 12.28 -5.34
N PHE A 257 -14.67 11.38 -5.85
CA PHE A 257 -13.23 11.57 -5.95
C PHE A 257 -12.79 11.61 -7.40
N GLY A 258 -11.87 12.50 -7.76
CA GLY A 258 -11.13 12.35 -9.01
C GLY A 258 -10.09 11.23 -8.90
N VAL A 259 -9.41 11.15 -7.74
CA VAL A 259 -8.41 10.12 -7.46
C VAL A 259 -8.47 9.64 -6.02
N ILE A 260 -8.48 8.32 -5.83
CA ILE A 260 -8.19 7.65 -4.57
C ILE A 260 -6.90 6.87 -4.75
N TYR A 261 -5.97 6.96 -3.79
CA TYR A 261 -4.77 6.12 -3.83
C TYR A 261 -4.37 5.60 -2.46
N GLY A 262 -3.63 4.50 -2.43
CA GLY A 262 -3.14 3.93 -1.18
C GLY A 262 -2.02 2.91 -1.38
N GLY A 263 -1.00 2.98 -0.54
CA GLY A 263 -0.03 1.89 -0.40
C GLY A 263 -0.68 0.69 0.29
N ALA A 264 -0.56 -0.51 -0.29
CA ALA A 264 -1.28 -1.71 0.17
C ALA A 264 -0.89 -2.17 1.59
N GLN A 265 0.34 -1.87 2.04
CA GLN A 265 0.98 -2.40 3.25
C GLN A 265 0.28 -2.12 4.58
N LYS A 266 -0.74 -1.26 4.58
CA LYS A 266 -1.45 -0.89 5.81
C LYS A 266 -2.72 -1.70 6.00
N ASN A 267 -3.62 -1.76 5.02
CA ASN A 267 -4.95 -2.34 5.25
C ASN A 267 -5.33 -3.48 4.29
N VAL A 268 -4.66 -3.62 3.14
CA VAL A 268 -5.13 -4.52 2.07
C VAL A 268 -4.07 -5.41 1.42
N GLY A 269 -2.86 -5.47 1.95
CA GLY A 269 -1.83 -6.32 1.36
C GLY A 269 -0.43 -6.10 1.93
N PRO A 270 0.59 -6.71 1.29
CA PRO A 270 1.98 -6.47 1.61
C PRO A 270 2.49 -5.13 1.04
N SER A 271 3.66 -4.69 1.49
CA SER A 271 4.40 -3.61 0.83
C SER A 271 4.85 -4.02 -0.57
N GLY A 272 4.91 -3.03 -1.47
CA GLY A 272 5.36 -3.21 -2.85
C GLY A 272 4.29 -2.89 -3.90
N VAL A 273 3.02 -2.85 -3.50
CA VAL A 273 1.90 -2.45 -4.36
C VAL A 273 1.30 -1.13 -3.88
N THR A 274 1.01 -0.24 -4.81
CA THR A 274 0.24 0.98 -4.63
C THR A 274 -0.94 0.92 -5.56
N ILE A 275 -2.14 1.14 -5.02
CA ILE A 275 -3.36 1.11 -5.81
C ILE A 275 -3.77 2.56 -6.06
N VAL A 276 -4.11 2.88 -7.30
CA VAL A 276 -4.67 4.17 -7.71
C VAL A 276 -5.99 3.90 -8.43
N ILE A 277 -7.07 4.49 -7.93
CA ILE A 277 -8.38 4.54 -8.58
C ILE A 277 -8.52 5.96 -9.11
N ILE A 278 -8.55 6.13 -10.43
CA ILE A 278 -8.51 7.45 -11.09
C ILE A 278 -9.62 7.55 -12.13
N ARG A 279 -10.32 8.68 -12.15
CA ARG A 279 -11.36 8.96 -13.15
C ARG A 279 -10.71 9.12 -14.53
N LYS A 280 -11.24 8.44 -15.55
CA LYS A 280 -10.60 8.30 -16.87
C LYS A 280 -10.42 9.61 -17.63
N ASP A 281 -11.31 10.58 -17.43
CA ASP A 281 -11.21 11.93 -18.03
C ASP A 281 -9.98 12.72 -17.53
N LEU A 282 -9.40 12.33 -16.39
CA LEU A 282 -8.21 12.97 -15.82
C LEU A 282 -6.90 12.42 -16.39
N ILE A 283 -6.94 11.33 -17.16
CA ILE A 283 -5.76 10.64 -17.67
C ILE A 283 -5.32 11.25 -19.02
N GLY A 284 -4.02 11.44 -19.21
CA GLY A 284 -3.43 11.82 -20.50
C GLY A 284 -2.92 13.26 -20.61
N ASN A 285 -2.86 14.00 -19.50
CA ASN A 285 -2.38 15.39 -19.45
C ASN A 285 -1.07 15.55 -18.66
N ALA A 286 -0.19 14.53 -18.69
CA ALA A 286 1.07 14.57 -17.97
C ALA A 286 1.97 15.74 -18.42
N GLN A 287 2.65 16.37 -17.47
CA GLN A 287 3.66 17.39 -17.75
C GLN A 287 4.81 16.77 -18.56
N GLU A 288 5.47 17.56 -19.41
CA GLU A 288 6.59 17.09 -20.26
C GLU A 288 7.74 16.48 -19.44
N ILE A 289 7.93 16.93 -18.20
CA ILE A 289 8.97 16.42 -17.29
C ILE A 289 8.62 15.08 -16.65
N THR A 290 7.42 14.56 -16.86
CA THR A 290 6.91 13.35 -16.18
C THR A 290 7.67 12.13 -16.70
N PRO A 291 8.39 11.39 -15.83
CA PRO A 291 9.00 10.13 -16.23
C PRO A 291 7.94 9.13 -16.66
N VAL A 292 8.24 8.32 -17.68
CA VAL A 292 7.29 7.32 -18.23
C VAL A 292 6.68 6.40 -17.17
N MET A 293 7.42 6.06 -16.12
CA MET A 293 6.94 5.20 -15.02
C MET A 293 6.02 5.92 -14.02
N LEU A 294 5.88 7.24 -14.12
CA LEU A 294 4.93 8.05 -13.35
C LEU A 294 3.74 8.52 -14.19
N ASP A 295 3.74 8.30 -15.50
CA ASP A 295 2.63 8.68 -16.38
C ASP A 295 1.45 7.70 -16.24
N TYR A 296 0.32 8.18 -15.73
CA TYR A 296 -0.87 7.35 -15.54
C TYR A 296 -1.46 6.84 -16.84
N LYS A 297 -1.29 7.55 -17.97
CA LYS A 297 -1.75 7.10 -19.28
C LYS A 297 -1.02 5.82 -19.70
N ILE A 298 0.29 5.77 -19.48
CA ILE A 298 1.09 4.58 -19.80
C ILE A 298 0.62 3.37 -19.00
N HIS A 299 0.32 3.56 -17.71
CA HIS A 299 -0.19 2.48 -16.86
C HIS A 299 -1.60 2.04 -17.26
N ASP A 300 -2.49 2.98 -17.59
CA ASP A 300 -3.87 2.69 -18.01
C ASP A 300 -3.91 1.92 -19.34
N GLU A 301 -3.22 2.42 -20.37
CA GLU A 301 -3.17 1.79 -21.70
C GLU A 301 -2.54 0.39 -21.69
N ASN A 302 -1.73 0.09 -20.67
CA ASN A 302 -1.08 -1.21 -20.49
C ASN A 302 -1.70 -2.04 -19.37
N SER A 303 -2.84 -1.64 -18.80
CA SER A 303 -3.52 -2.35 -17.70
C SER A 303 -2.60 -2.66 -16.52
N SER A 304 -1.75 -1.70 -16.13
CA SER A 304 -0.71 -1.81 -15.09
C SER A 304 0.44 -2.78 -15.39
N LEU A 305 0.59 -3.21 -16.65
CA LEU A 305 1.58 -4.21 -17.07
C LEU A 305 2.68 -3.62 -17.94
N TYR A 306 2.83 -2.30 -18.03
CA TYR A 306 3.82 -1.66 -18.93
C TYR A 306 5.23 -2.24 -18.76
N ASN A 307 5.71 -2.30 -17.51
CA ASN A 307 6.90 -3.05 -17.12
C ASN A 307 6.51 -4.23 -16.20
N THR A 308 7.51 -4.98 -15.71
CA THR A 308 7.27 -6.09 -14.78
C THR A 308 6.61 -5.57 -13.48
N PRO A 309 5.36 -5.97 -13.17
CA PRO A 309 4.66 -5.54 -11.97
C PRO A 309 5.11 -6.37 -10.74
N PRO A 310 4.75 -5.96 -9.52
CA PRO A 310 5.00 -6.74 -8.31
C PRO A 310 4.03 -7.93 -8.22
N CYS A 311 4.22 -8.96 -9.04
CA CYS A 311 3.26 -10.05 -9.27
C CYS A 311 2.73 -10.68 -7.98
N PHE A 312 3.63 -11.09 -7.08
CA PHE A 312 3.22 -11.71 -5.81
C PHE A 312 2.48 -10.74 -4.89
N GLY A 313 2.85 -9.45 -4.90
CA GLY A 313 2.16 -8.41 -4.14
C GLY A 313 0.73 -8.22 -4.62
N ILE A 314 0.50 -8.18 -5.94
CA ILE A 314 -0.83 -8.06 -6.55
C ILE A 314 -1.66 -9.30 -6.23
N TYR A 315 -1.09 -10.50 -6.34
CA TYR A 315 -1.73 -11.74 -5.93
C TYR A 315 -2.20 -11.71 -4.48
N MET A 316 -1.33 -11.26 -3.55
CA MET A 316 -1.69 -11.14 -2.14
C MET A 316 -2.81 -10.12 -1.90
N CYS A 317 -2.80 -8.98 -2.60
CA CYS A 317 -3.90 -8.01 -2.54
C CYS A 317 -5.22 -8.64 -3.03
N GLY A 318 -5.18 -9.38 -4.13
CA GLY A 318 -6.33 -10.11 -4.66
C GLY A 318 -6.91 -11.12 -3.67
N LEU A 319 -6.07 -11.88 -2.97
CA LEU A 319 -6.54 -12.78 -1.91
C LEU A 319 -7.20 -12.03 -0.74
N VAL A 320 -6.67 -10.86 -0.37
CA VAL A 320 -7.29 -10.03 0.68
C VAL A 320 -8.65 -9.49 0.21
N PHE A 321 -8.79 -9.07 -1.05
CA PHE A 321 -10.08 -8.64 -1.58
C PHE A 321 -11.11 -9.78 -1.61
N GLU A 322 -10.70 -10.96 -2.04
CA GLU A 322 -11.52 -12.18 -2.00
C GLU A 322 -11.99 -12.48 -0.56
N ASP A 323 -11.10 -12.36 0.43
CA ASP A 323 -11.44 -12.56 1.83
C ASP A 323 -12.43 -11.51 2.35
N LEU A 324 -12.22 -10.22 2.04
CA LEU A 324 -13.15 -9.15 2.44
C LEU A 324 -14.54 -9.35 1.83
N LEU A 325 -14.64 -9.82 0.58
CA LEU A 325 -15.91 -10.19 -0.04
C LEU A 325 -16.56 -11.38 0.69
N ALA A 326 -15.80 -12.43 0.99
CA ALA A 326 -16.28 -13.61 1.71
C ALA A 326 -16.78 -13.28 3.13
N GLN A 327 -16.23 -12.22 3.75
CA GLN A 327 -16.68 -11.71 5.03
C GLN A 327 -18.01 -10.95 4.98
N GLY A 328 -18.61 -10.72 3.81
CA GLY A 328 -19.85 -9.95 3.64
C GLY A 328 -19.62 -8.52 3.11
N GLY A 329 -18.43 -8.21 2.60
CA GLY A 329 -18.09 -6.91 2.01
C GLY A 329 -17.89 -5.78 3.02
N LEU A 330 -17.77 -4.55 2.52
CA LEU A 330 -17.26 -3.42 3.31
C LEU A 330 -18.20 -2.95 4.44
N LYS A 331 -19.51 -3.19 4.34
CA LYS A 331 -20.46 -2.88 5.43
C LYS A 331 -20.19 -3.73 6.68
N GLU A 332 -19.92 -5.02 6.49
CA GLU A 332 -19.60 -5.91 7.60
C GLU A 332 -18.20 -5.64 8.15
N VAL A 333 -17.24 -5.31 7.28
CA VAL A 333 -15.90 -4.89 7.67
C VAL A 333 -15.94 -3.60 8.51
N GLU A 334 -16.74 -2.61 8.12
CA GLU A 334 -16.96 -1.37 8.88
C GLU A 334 -17.52 -1.68 10.27
N ARG A 335 -18.56 -2.51 10.36
CA ARG A 335 -19.15 -2.92 11.65
C ARG A 335 -18.13 -3.57 12.58
N LYS A 336 -17.28 -4.47 12.07
CA LYS A 336 -16.19 -5.10 12.84
C LYS A 336 -15.15 -4.08 13.28
N ASN A 337 -14.77 -3.16 12.39
CA ASN A 337 -13.79 -2.11 12.69
C ASN A 337 -14.30 -1.12 13.74
N GLN A 338 -15.57 -0.71 13.65
CA GLN A 338 -16.23 0.12 14.65
C GLN A 338 -16.23 -0.58 16.02
N ARG A 339 -16.61 -1.86 16.08
CA ARG A 339 -16.59 -2.63 17.34
C ARG A 339 -15.22 -2.68 18.00
N LYS A 340 -14.15 -2.88 17.21
CA LYS A 340 -12.77 -2.85 17.70
C LYS A 340 -12.40 -1.48 18.26
N ALA A 341 -12.68 -0.42 17.49
CA ALA A 341 -12.36 0.94 17.88
C ALA A 341 -13.11 1.36 19.16
N ASP A 342 -14.42 1.06 19.24
CA ASP A 342 -15.25 1.35 20.42
C ASP A 342 -14.69 0.70 21.67
N LEU A 343 -14.35 -0.60 21.59
CA LEU A 343 -13.82 -1.33 22.73
C LEU A 343 -12.55 -0.67 23.28
N LEU A 344 -11.64 -0.28 22.40
CA LEU A 344 -10.38 0.35 22.77
C LEU A 344 -10.57 1.79 23.28
N TYR A 345 -11.35 2.61 22.58
CA TYR A 345 -11.58 3.99 22.98
C TYR A 345 -12.38 4.07 24.29
N ASN A 346 -13.35 3.18 24.53
CA ASN A 346 -14.05 3.10 25.80
C ASN A 346 -13.09 2.76 26.94
N ALA A 347 -12.17 1.81 26.74
CA ALA A 347 -11.16 1.48 27.75
C ALA A 347 -10.24 2.69 28.07
N ILE A 348 -9.88 3.49 27.06
CA ILE A 348 -9.12 4.73 27.27
C ILE A 348 -9.94 5.74 28.09
N GLU A 349 -11.23 5.91 27.78
CA GLU A 349 -12.10 6.87 28.49
C GLU A 349 -12.43 6.45 29.92
N GLU A 350 -12.70 5.17 30.14
CA GLU A 350 -12.97 4.59 31.45
C GLU A 350 -11.74 4.61 32.38
N SER A 351 -10.54 4.79 31.82
CA SER A 351 -9.29 4.83 32.58
C SER A 351 -9.12 6.08 33.46
N LYS A 352 -10.08 7.02 33.45
CA LYS A 352 -10.06 8.26 34.25
C LYS A 352 -8.76 9.07 34.09
N GLY A 353 -8.19 9.04 32.88
CA GLY A 353 -6.99 9.80 32.54
C GLY A 353 -5.68 9.02 32.67
N PHE A 354 -5.68 7.77 33.13
CA PHE A 354 -4.47 6.95 33.12
C PHE A 354 -3.98 6.70 31.69
N PHE A 355 -4.90 6.44 30.76
CA PHE A 355 -4.66 6.48 29.32
C PHE A 355 -5.37 7.70 28.72
N LYS A 356 -4.70 8.42 27.81
CA LYS A 356 -5.28 9.61 27.16
C LYS A 356 -5.11 9.53 25.65
N CYS A 357 -6.22 9.60 24.91
CA CYS A 357 -6.18 9.84 23.47
C CYS A 357 -6.25 11.35 23.22
N PRO A 358 -5.27 11.97 22.54
CA PRO A 358 -5.26 13.41 22.30
C PRO A 358 -6.24 13.86 21.20
N VAL A 359 -6.86 12.93 20.48
CA VAL A 359 -7.70 13.20 19.31
C VAL A 359 -9.14 13.48 19.72
N GLU A 360 -9.75 14.50 19.11
CA GLU A 360 -11.17 14.82 19.26
C GLU A 360 -12.05 13.62 18.89
N LYS A 361 -13.04 13.32 19.73
CA LYS A 361 -13.86 12.10 19.60
C LYS A 361 -14.52 11.96 18.22
N SER A 362 -14.97 13.07 17.65
CA SER A 362 -15.65 13.14 16.35
C SER A 362 -14.79 12.67 15.17
N VAL A 363 -13.46 12.71 15.30
CA VAL A 363 -12.52 12.40 14.20
C VAL A 363 -11.54 11.29 14.54
N ARG A 364 -11.77 10.56 15.64
CA ARG A 364 -10.94 9.42 16.04
C ARG A 364 -10.94 8.35 14.97
N SER A 365 -9.75 7.92 14.58
CA SER A 365 -9.56 6.87 13.59
C SER A 365 -10.09 5.51 14.04
N LEU A 366 -10.82 4.83 13.17
CA LEU A 366 -11.18 3.42 13.39
C LEU A 366 -9.99 2.47 13.16
N MET A 367 -8.89 2.96 12.58
CA MET A 367 -7.75 2.15 12.14
C MET A 367 -6.53 2.31 13.04
N ASN A 368 -6.28 3.50 13.57
CA ASN A 368 -5.07 3.81 14.34
C ASN A 368 -5.44 4.62 15.58
N ALA A 369 -5.41 3.98 16.75
CA ALA A 369 -5.71 4.64 18.02
C ALA A 369 -4.42 4.99 18.77
N PRO A 370 -3.96 6.25 18.73
CA PRO A 370 -2.88 6.72 19.59
C PRO A 370 -3.40 7.01 21.00
N PHE A 371 -2.58 6.71 21.99
CA PHE A 371 -2.82 7.08 23.36
C PHE A 371 -1.49 7.27 24.10
N THR A 372 -1.49 8.08 25.15
CA THR A 372 -0.37 8.25 26.08
C THR A 372 -0.76 7.69 27.44
N LEU A 373 0.23 7.33 28.26
CA LEU A 373 0.00 7.09 29.68
C LEU A 373 0.06 8.43 30.44
N GLU A 374 -0.56 8.51 31.60
CA GLU A 374 -0.44 9.66 32.51
C GLU A 374 1.01 9.91 32.92
N LYS A 375 1.73 8.83 33.23
CA LYS A 375 3.15 8.80 33.60
C LYS A 375 3.97 8.27 32.44
N SER A 376 4.69 9.14 31.74
CA SER A 376 5.47 8.79 30.54
C SER A 376 6.59 7.77 30.80
N GLU A 377 7.10 7.71 32.02
CA GLU A 377 8.09 6.74 32.47
C GLU A 377 7.60 5.30 32.43
N LEU A 378 6.27 5.08 32.45
CA LEU A 378 5.65 3.77 32.36
C LEU A 378 5.55 3.24 30.93
N GLU A 379 5.78 4.06 29.90
CA GLU A 379 5.64 3.63 28.49
C GLU A 379 6.59 2.46 28.14
N GLY A 380 7.82 2.49 28.67
CA GLY A 380 8.79 1.42 28.48
C GLY A 380 8.36 0.10 29.12
N GLU A 381 7.79 0.18 30.32
CA GLU A 381 7.27 -0.98 31.05
C GLU A 381 6.03 -1.55 30.36
N PHE A 382 5.08 -0.70 29.96
CA PHE A 382 3.88 -1.07 29.21
C PHE A 382 4.22 -1.91 27.96
N ILE A 383 5.18 -1.44 27.14
CA ILE A 383 5.61 -2.16 25.94
C ILE A 383 6.27 -3.50 26.28
N LYS A 384 7.10 -3.54 27.32
CA LYS A 384 7.78 -4.76 27.76
C LYS A 384 6.78 -5.80 28.29
N GLU A 385 5.77 -5.38 29.05
CA GLU A 385 4.74 -6.27 29.58
C GLU A 385 3.77 -6.75 28.50
N ALA A 386 3.33 -5.85 27.61
CA ALA A 386 2.48 -6.22 26.47
C ALA A 386 3.17 -7.27 25.58
N ALA A 387 4.49 -7.18 25.38
CA ALA A 387 5.26 -8.16 24.62
C ALA A 387 5.27 -9.55 25.28
N LYS A 388 5.32 -9.65 26.61
CA LYS A 388 5.17 -10.93 27.34
C LYS A 388 3.80 -11.55 27.09
N GLU A 389 2.78 -10.71 26.91
CA GLU A 389 1.42 -11.09 26.55
C GLU A 389 1.24 -11.36 25.03
N LYS A 390 2.32 -11.52 24.26
CA LYS A 390 2.29 -11.74 22.81
C LYS A 390 1.61 -10.60 22.04
N MET A 391 1.62 -9.38 22.56
CA MET A 391 1.19 -8.18 21.85
C MET A 391 2.40 -7.33 21.46
N VAL A 392 2.59 -7.11 20.17
CA VAL A 392 3.79 -6.44 19.65
C VAL A 392 3.43 -5.20 18.84
N GLN A 393 4.42 -4.32 18.65
CA GLN A 393 4.32 -3.15 17.78
C GLN A 393 3.33 -2.07 18.26
N LEU A 394 3.14 -1.96 19.58
CA LEU A 394 2.30 -0.94 20.22
C LEU A 394 3.00 0.41 20.44
N LYS A 395 4.32 0.50 20.25
CA LYS A 395 5.06 1.75 20.46
C LYS A 395 4.60 2.80 19.46
N GLY A 396 4.28 3.99 19.96
CA GLY A 396 3.88 5.14 19.16
C GLY A 396 5.00 5.58 18.21
N HIS A 397 4.63 6.35 17.20
CA HIS A 397 5.61 6.83 16.23
C HIS A 397 6.60 7.79 16.93
N ARG A 398 7.89 7.71 16.56
CA ARG A 398 8.97 8.48 17.20
C ARG A 398 8.75 10.00 17.28
N SER A 399 7.95 10.57 16.37
CA SER A 399 7.67 12.01 16.34
C SER A 399 6.60 12.46 17.34
N VAL A 400 5.83 11.53 17.91
CA VAL A 400 4.73 11.83 18.83
C VAL A 400 4.87 11.12 20.19
N GLY A 401 5.68 10.07 20.29
CA GLY A 401 5.83 9.29 21.53
C GLY A 401 4.60 8.43 21.82
N GLY A 402 4.45 7.98 23.07
CA GLY A 402 3.28 7.22 23.51
C GLY A 402 3.13 5.85 22.86
N MET A 403 1.87 5.45 22.72
CA MET A 403 1.43 4.16 22.21
C MET A 403 0.54 4.39 21.00
N ARG A 404 0.47 3.39 20.13
CA ARG A 404 -0.49 3.33 19.04
C ARG A 404 -0.89 1.89 18.79
N ALA A 405 -2.19 1.62 18.92
CA ALA A 405 -2.77 0.36 18.45
C ALA A 405 -3.29 0.55 17.02
N SER A 406 -2.67 -0.15 16.06
CA SER A 406 -3.20 -0.21 14.70
C SER A 406 -4.10 -1.44 14.57
N ILE A 407 -5.38 -1.18 14.34
CA ILE A 407 -6.48 -2.15 14.41
C ILE A 407 -7.17 -2.31 13.05
N TYR A 408 -6.37 -2.28 11.99
CA TYR A 408 -6.73 -2.54 10.58
C TYR A 408 -7.62 -3.77 10.39
N ASN A 409 -8.20 -3.93 9.19
CA ASN A 409 -9.17 -4.99 8.87
C ASN A 409 -8.79 -6.37 9.40
N ALA A 410 -7.52 -6.76 9.18
CA ALA A 410 -7.00 -8.07 9.56
C ALA A 410 -6.65 -8.24 11.05
N MET A 411 -6.69 -7.17 11.86
CA MET A 411 -6.56 -7.30 13.32
C MET A 411 -7.85 -7.96 13.86
N PRO A 412 -7.77 -9.16 14.47
CA PRO A 412 -8.94 -9.82 15.05
C PRO A 412 -9.45 -9.07 16.28
N LEU A 413 -10.76 -9.19 16.55
CA LEU A 413 -11.38 -8.61 17.76
C LEU A 413 -10.68 -9.09 19.04
N ALA A 414 -10.33 -10.38 19.11
CA ALA A 414 -9.61 -10.98 20.23
C ALA A 414 -8.27 -10.28 20.55
N GLY A 415 -7.59 -9.71 19.54
CA GLY A 415 -6.37 -8.94 19.78
C GLY A 415 -6.66 -7.64 20.53
N VAL A 416 -7.75 -6.95 20.16
CA VAL A 416 -8.17 -5.71 20.83
C VAL A 416 -8.74 -6.00 22.22
N GLU A 417 -9.50 -7.07 22.40
CA GLU A 417 -9.97 -7.55 23.71
C GLU A 417 -8.79 -7.84 24.64
N LYS A 418 -7.76 -8.53 24.14
CA LYS A 418 -6.54 -8.80 24.91
C LYS A 418 -5.82 -7.52 25.31
N LEU A 419 -5.70 -6.55 24.39
CA LEU A 419 -5.10 -5.25 24.70
C LEU A 419 -5.89 -4.51 25.78
N VAL A 420 -7.21 -4.49 25.70
CA VAL A 420 -8.06 -3.82 26.69
C VAL A 420 -7.99 -4.47 28.07
N ALA A 421 -7.99 -5.81 28.13
CA ALA A 421 -7.77 -6.53 29.38
C ALA A 421 -6.41 -6.17 30.00
N PHE A 422 -5.35 -6.23 29.18
CA PHE A 422 -4.00 -5.83 29.61
C PHE A 422 -3.94 -4.37 30.08
N MET A 423 -4.59 -3.44 29.39
CA MET A 423 -4.64 -2.03 29.79
C MET A 423 -5.29 -1.86 31.17
N LYS A 424 -6.39 -2.57 31.45
CA LYS A 424 -7.06 -2.53 32.75
C LYS A 424 -6.17 -3.10 33.87
N ASP A 425 -5.51 -4.23 33.63
CA ASP A 425 -4.59 -4.84 34.59
C ASP A 425 -3.36 -3.97 34.84
N PHE A 426 -2.80 -3.37 33.78
CA PHE A 426 -1.67 -2.46 33.88
C PHE A 426 -2.04 -1.22 34.69
N GLN A 427 -3.20 -0.61 34.42
CA GLN A 427 -3.70 0.49 35.22
C GLN A 427 -3.88 0.09 36.69
N ALA A 428 -4.48 -1.06 37.00
CA ALA A 428 -4.71 -1.48 38.37
C ALA A 428 -3.41 -1.65 39.19
N LYS A 429 -2.28 -1.96 38.54
CA LYS A 429 -0.96 -2.09 39.18
C LYS A 429 -0.23 -0.76 39.38
N HIS A 430 -0.54 0.27 38.58
CA HIS A 430 0.27 1.49 38.48
C HIS A 430 -0.50 2.81 38.72
N ALA A 431 -1.83 2.75 38.90
CA ALA A 431 -2.71 3.89 39.16
C ALA A 431 -2.42 4.58 40.50
#